data_AF-A0A1S1CQD1-F1
#
_entry.id   AF-A0A1S1CQD1-F1
#
_cell.length_a   1.000
_cell.length_b   1.000
_cell.length_c   1.000
_cell.angle_alpha   90.00
_cell.angle_beta   90.00
_cell.angle_gamma   90.00
#
_symmetry.space_group_name_H-M   'P 1'
#
loop_
_entity.id
_entity.type
_entity.pdbx_description
1 polymer ?
#
loop_
_entity_poly.entity_id
_entity_poly.type
_entity_poly.pdbx_seq_one_letter_code
_entity_poly.pdbx_strand_id
1 'polypeptide(L)'
;MTKELKVTETEIPGLLIIDLPVHGDNRGWFKENWQREKMVAAGLPDFNPVQNNISFNASVGTTRGIHAEPWDKYVSVATGRIFGAWVDLRAGESFGKVVTVELGPDTAIFVPRGVGNSFQTLEENTAYTYLVNDHWSADAVSGYSFLNLADETVAIDWPIDLAKAELSEKDRNHPRLNEIKPLEADPILIIGAGGQLGTELVRQLTEQNVPFVAVDRDRLDLGKPEQWRDAFRWRSFRAVINAAAYTAVDQAETPEGRREAWAANALGVSALASICEEANLPLVHVSTDYVFDGSLPLGEEYPEDYPLAPLSVYGASKAAGEVAAAAWRKHYTLRTSWVVGAGKNFVGTMASLAERGIDPSVVADQWGRPTFTQDLAAAALHLLFSGAEYGTYNVSNTGEVINWAQFARAVYEGTGHDPARVSDTTTEAYFANAELFAHRPTNSAMDLSKLIAAGFTPRDHREALAAYLAEMGS
;
A
#
# COMPACT_ATOMS: atom_id res chain seq x y z
N MET A 1 -28.46 -6.73 31.89
CA MET A 1 -27.00 -6.94 31.99
C MET A 1 -26.38 -6.17 30.83
N THR A 2 -25.33 -5.41 31.09
CA THR A 2 -24.61 -4.67 30.04
C THR A 2 -23.90 -5.67 29.13
N LYS A 3 -23.97 -5.48 27.81
CA LYS A 3 -23.20 -6.29 26.86
C LYS A 3 -21.70 -6.07 27.06
N GLU A 4 -20.91 -7.10 26.79
CA GLU A 4 -19.46 -6.95 26.65
C GLU A 4 -19.13 -6.41 25.25
N LEU A 5 -18.03 -5.67 25.13
CA LEU A 5 -17.57 -5.20 23.83
C LEU A 5 -17.16 -6.40 22.97
N LYS A 6 -17.88 -6.62 21.87
CA LYS A 6 -17.64 -7.73 20.95
C LYS A 6 -17.85 -7.31 19.51
N VAL A 7 -16.96 -7.73 18.62
CA VAL A 7 -17.07 -7.56 17.17
C VAL A 7 -17.46 -8.88 16.54
N THR A 8 -18.43 -8.87 15.64
CA THR A 8 -18.93 -10.05 14.93
C THR A 8 -18.96 -9.78 13.44
N GLU A 9 -18.36 -10.68 12.66
CA GLU A 9 -18.41 -10.63 11.19
C GLU A 9 -19.79 -10.98 10.65
N THR A 10 -20.09 -10.48 9.45
CA THR A 10 -21.33 -10.76 8.74
C THR A 10 -21.02 -11.43 7.39
N GLU A 11 -22.06 -11.80 6.64
CA GLU A 11 -21.91 -12.38 5.31
C GLU A 11 -21.42 -11.39 4.24
N ILE A 12 -21.40 -10.09 4.57
CA ILE A 12 -20.80 -9.02 3.75
C ILE A 12 -19.36 -8.79 4.26
N PRO A 13 -18.33 -9.03 3.43
CA PRO A 13 -16.93 -8.90 3.85
C PRO A 13 -16.61 -7.52 4.42
N GLY A 14 -16.10 -7.49 5.66
CA GLY A 14 -15.73 -6.26 6.37
C GLY A 14 -16.87 -5.46 6.98
N LEU A 15 -18.14 -5.86 6.80
CA LEU A 15 -19.28 -5.32 7.55
C LEU A 15 -19.33 -6.02 8.91
N LEU A 16 -19.19 -5.26 9.99
CA LEU A 16 -18.99 -5.81 11.34
C LEU A 16 -20.05 -5.27 12.30
N ILE A 17 -20.70 -6.17 13.05
CA ILE A 17 -21.62 -5.81 14.13
C ILE A 17 -20.83 -5.67 15.42
N ILE A 18 -21.11 -4.61 16.18
CA ILE A 18 -20.43 -4.31 17.44
C ILE A 18 -21.44 -4.26 18.58
N ASP A 19 -21.30 -5.16 19.53
CA ASP A 19 -21.99 -5.08 20.81
C ASP A 19 -21.29 -4.04 21.69
N LEU A 20 -22.04 -3.07 22.22
CA LEU A 20 -21.51 -1.97 23.02
C LEU A 20 -21.93 -2.08 24.50
N PRO A 21 -20.98 -1.92 25.44
CA PRO A 21 -21.31 -1.72 26.83
C PRO A 21 -22.10 -0.42 27.04
N VAL A 22 -23.35 -0.56 27.49
CA VAL A 22 -24.22 0.52 27.95
C VAL A 22 -24.45 0.39 29.46
N HIS A 23 -24.05 1.40 30.21
CA HIS A 23 -24.15 1.44 31.66
C HIS A 23 -25.27 2.37 32.08
N GLY A 24 -26.35 1.81 32.65
CA GLY A 24 -27.51 2.57 33.14
C GLY A 24 -27.41 2.92 34.62
N ASP A 25 -27.90 4.10 34.98
CA ASP A 25 -28.15 4.53 36.36
C ASP A 25 -29.47 5.33 36.47
N ASN A 26 -29.73 5.97 37.61
CA ASN A 26 -30.95 6.75 37.85
C ASN A 26 -31.03 8.07 37.03
N ARG A 27 -29.99 8.42 36.26
CA ARG A 27 -29.91 9.61 35.40
C ARG A 27 -30.00 9.28 33.92
N GLY A 28 -30.07 8.00 33.54
CA GLY A 28 -30.09 7.54 32.16
C GLY A 28 -29.06 6.45 31.91
N TRP A 29 -28.34 6.53 30.79
CA TRP A 29 -27.25 5.60 30.48
C TRP A 29 -26.05 6.31 29.86
N PHE A 30 -24.88 5.68 30.00
CA PHE A 30 -23.62 6.09 29.42
C PHE A 30 -23.03 4.97 28.57
N LYS A 31 -22.42 5.34 27.43
CA LYS A 31 -21.61 4.43 26.61
C LYS A 31 -20.42 5.17 26.03
N GLU A 32 -19.31 4.46 25.87
CA GLU A 32 -18.22 4.92 24.99
C GLU A 32 -18.62 4.61 23.55
N ASN A 33 -19.16 5.60 22.84
CA ASN A 33 -19.67 5.36 21.49
C ASN A 33 -18.56 4.98 20.49
N TRP A 34 -17.37 5.57 20.66
CA TRP A 34 -16.14 5.21 19.94
C TRP A 34 -14.95 5.37 20.89
N GLN A 35 -14.16 4.31 21.06
CA GLN A 35 -12.90 4.33 21.80
C GLN A 35 -11.90 3.49 21.01
N ARG A 36 -10.95 4.17 20.36
CA ARG A 36 -10.05 3.56 19.36
C ARG A 36 -9.28 2.35 19.90
N GLU A 37 -8.67 2.47 21.08
CA GLU A 37 -7.81 1.43 21.65
C GLU A 37 -8.58 0.13 21.92
N LYS A 38 -9.73 0.23 22.61
CA LYS A 38 -10.61 -0.89 22.94
C LYS A 38 -11.21 -1.53 21.68
N MET A 39 -11.64 -0.70 20.73
CA MET A 39 -12.30 -1.17 19.52
C MET A 39 -11.34 -1.84 18.55
N VAL A 40 -10.14 -1.29 18.36
CA VAL A 40 -9.10 -1.92 17.55
C VAL A 40 -8.62 -3.21 18.20
N ALA A 41 -8.43 -3.23 19.52
CA ALA A 41 -8.10 -4.46 20.25
C ALA A 41 -9.21 -5.54 20.15
N ALA A 42 -10.47 -5.12 19.98
CA ALA A 42 -11.61 -6.01 19.76
C ALA A 42 -11.76 -6.49 18.31
N GLY A 43 -10.90 -6.04 17.39
CA GLY A 43 -10.88 -6.49 15.99
C GLY A 43 -11.49 -5.51 14.97
N LEU A 44 -11.84 -4.28 15.38
CA LEU A 44 -12.22 -3.26 14.39
C LEU A 44 -11.00 -2.73 13.63
N PRO A 45 -11.14 -2.44 12.32
CA PRO A 45 -10.09 -1.76 11.59
C PRO A 45 -9.86 -0.35 12.16
N ASP A 46 -8.60 0.03 12.23
CA ASP A 46 -8.21 1.39 12.62
C ASP A 46 -8.45 2.37 11.46
N PHE A 47 -9.70 2.81 11.35
CA PHE A 47 -10.18 3.60 10.22
C PHE A 47 -9.92 5.11 10.37
N ASN A 48 -9.50 5.61 11.54
CA ASN A 48 -9.20 7.02 11.85
C ASN A 48 -10.35 8.00 11.47
N PRO A 49 -11.44 8.04 12.26
CA PRO A 49 -12.55 8.93 11.97
C PRO A 49 -12.14 10.41 12.02
N VAL A 50 -12.54 11.18 11.01
CA VAL A 50 -12.24 12.62 10.87
C VAL A 50 -13.47 13.51 11.05
N GLN A 51 -14.67 12.91 11.03
CA GLN A 51 -15.93 13.63 11.12
C GLN A 51 -16.97 12.79 11.88
N ASN A 52 -17.80 13.46 12.68
CA ASN A 52 -18.96 12.90 13.36
C ASN A 52 -20.23 13.57 12.84
N ASN A 53 -21.24 12.76 12.53
CA ASN A 53 -22.50 13.18 11.97
C ASN A 53 -23.64 12.66 12.85
N ILE A 54 -24.70 13.47 12.97
CA ILE A 54 -25.90 13.13 13.74
C ILE A 54 -27.13 13.48 12.90
N SER A 55 -28.06 12.53 12.79
CA SER A 55 -29.40 12.74 12.25
C SER A 55 -30.42 12.51 13.36
N PHE A 56 -31.19 13.53 13.69
CA PHE A 56 -32.35 13.41 14.57
C PHE A 56 -33.60 13.13 13.74
N ASN A 57 -34.37 12.11 14.14
CA ASN A 57 -35.56 11.67 13.43
C ASN A 57 -36.72 11.65 14.43
N ALA A 58 -37.71 12.53 14.24
CA ALA A 58 -38.80 12.70 15.19
C ALA A 58 -39.84 11.56 15.12
N SER A 59 -40.12 11.06 13.91
CA SER A 59 -41.17 10.08 13.64
C SER A 59 -40.65 8.64 13.58
N VAL A 60 -41.54 7.69 13.84
CA VAL A 60 -41.39 6.28 13.47
C VAL A 60 -41.56 6.14 11.95
N GLY A 61 -40.77 5.28 11.30
CA GLY A 61 -40.83 5.03 9.87
C GLY A 61 -40.04 6.01 9.00
N THR A 62 -39.28 6.94 9.59
CA THR A 62 -38.29 7.72 8.85
C THR A 62 -37.25 6.77 8.27
N THR A 63 -37.16 6.72 6.94
CA THR A 63 -36.32 5.78 6.22
C THR A 63 -35.35 6.55 5.31
N ARG A 64 -34.07 6.18 5.32
CA ARG A 64 -33.04 6.78 4.44
C ARG A 64 -32.67 5.82 3.33
N GLY A 65 -32.40 6.31 2.12
CA GLY A 65 -32.01 5.45 0.99
C GLY A 65 -30.75 4.60 1.25
N ILE A 66 -30.52 3.61 0.39
CA ILE A 66 -29.31 2.77 0.43
C ILE A 66 -28.20 3.51 -0.31
N HIS A 67 -27.24 4.04 0.44
CA HIS A 67 -26.13 4.84 -0.08
C HIS A 67 -24.82 4.11 0.19
N ALA A 68 -24.06 3.81 -0.86
CA ALA A 68 -22.70 3.28 -0.76
C ALA A 68 -21.71 4.40 -1.05
N GLU A 69 -21.09 4.92 0.00
CA GLU A 69 -20.11 6.00 -0.09
C GLU A 69 -18.67 5.47 -0.21
N PRO A 70 -17.74 6.30 -0.74
CA PRO A 70 -16.34 5.92 -0.93
C PRO A 70 -15.50 6.02 0.37
N TRP A 71 -16.13 5.85 1.53
CA TRP A 71 -15.48 5.88 2.85
C TRP A 71 -16.11 4.90 3.81
N ASP A 72 -15.38 4.57 4.86
CA ASP A 72 -15.88 3.70 5.91
C ASP A 72 -16.73 4.50 6.90
N LYS A 73 -17.71 3.83 7.50
CA LYS A 73 -18.57 4.40 8.53
C LYS A 73 -18.56 3.56 9.78
N TYR A 74 -18.64 4.23 10.92
CA TYR A 74 -19.04 3.61 12.17
C TYR A 74 -20.38 4.19 12.58
N VAL A 75 -21.44 3.37 12.57
CA VAL A 75 -22.83 3.76 12.80
C VAL A 75 -23.27 3.28 14.18
N SER A 76 -24.02 4.11 14.89
CA SER A 76 -24.56 3.81 16.22
C SER A 76 -25.81 4.64 16.50
N VAL A 77 -26.59 4.25 17.51
CA VAL A 77 -27.81 4.97 17.91
C VAL A 77 -27.58 5.65 19.26
N ALA A 78 -27.78 6.96 19.33
CA ALA A 78 -27.66 7.73 20.58
C ALA A 78 -28.95 7.73 21.42
N THR A 79 -30.11 7.48 20.82
CA THR A 79 -31.39 7.21 21.51
C THR A 79 -32.39 6.63 20.50
N GLY A 80 -33.37 5.87 20.99
CA GLY A 80 -34.36 5.17 20.17
C GLY A 80 -33.85 3.85 19.59
N ARG A 81 -34.52 3.36 18.55
CA ARG A 81 -34.15 2.15 17.81
C ARG A 81 -34.33 2.32 16.31
N ILE A 82 -33.50 1.62 15.55
CA ILE A 82 -33.63 1.51 14.09
C ILE A 82 -33.62 0.05 13.65
N PHE A 83 -34.23 -0.20 12.50
CA PHE A 83 -33.91 -1.33 11.65
C PHE A 83 -32.89 -0.84 10.62
N GLY A 84 -31.67 -1.38 10.65
CA GLY A 84 -30.65 -1.08 9.66
C GLY A 84 -30.59 -2.16 8.58
N ALA A 85 -30.31 -1.74 7.34
CA ALA A 85 -30.13 -2.62 6.21
C ALA A 85 -28.89 -2.22 5.41
N TRP A 86 -28.03 -3.20 5.14
CA TRP A 86 -26.79 -3.02 4.41
C TRP A 86 -26.76 -3.91 3.18
N VAL A 87 -26.33 -3.36 2.05
CA VAL A 87 -26.25 -4.08 0.77
C VAL A 87 -24.85 -3.92 0.19
N ASP A 88 -24.20 -5.03 -0.14
CA ASP A 88 -22.87 -4.95 -0.75
C ASP A 88 -22.99 -4.52 -2.23
N LEU A 89 -22.50 -3.33 -2.57
CA LEU A 89 -22.51 -2.81 -3.94
C LEU A 89 -21.12 -2.90 -4.59
N ARG A 90 -20.16 -3.58 -3.97
CA ARG A 90 -18.82 -3.81 -4.51
C ARG A 90 -18.81 -4.96 -5.53
N ALA A 91 -17.91 -4.89 -6.50
CA ALA A 91 -17.65 -5.99 -7.40
C ALA A 91 -17.16 -7.23 -6.62
N GLY A 92 -17.71 -8.41 -6.93
CA GLY A 92 -17.30 -9.67 -6.32
C GLY A 92 -18.49 -10.60 -6.03
N GLU A 93 -18.21 -11.73 -5.38
CA GLU A 93 -19.20 -12.76 -5.06
C GLU A 93 -20.29 -12.30 -4.08
N SER A 94 -20.03 -11.24 -3.32
CA SER A 94 -20.98 -10.66 -2.36
C SER A 94 -21.88 -9.58 -2.97
N PHE A 95 -21.72 -9.19 -4.23
CA PHE A 95 -22.55 -8.15 -4.85
C PHE A 95 -24.05 -8.45 -4.71
N GLY A 96 -24.80 -7.50 -4.15
CA GLY A 96 -26.24 -7.62 -3.87
C GLY A 96 -26.59 -8.37 -2.59
N LYS A 97 -25.63 -8.92 -1.84
CA LYS A 97 -25.90 -9.53 -0.53
C LYS A 97 -26.44 -8.49 0.44
N VAL A 98 -27.36 -8.94 1.30
CA VAL A 98 -28.05 -8.10 2.28
C VAL A 98 -27.76 -8.58 3.69
N VAL A 99 -27.51 -7.66 4.59
CA VAL A 99 -27.50 -7.90 6.04
C VAL A 99 -28.43 -6.88 6.70
N THR A 100 -29.28 -7.35 7.61
CA THR A 100 -30.22 -6.50 8.36
C THR A 100 -30.05 -6.72 9.86
N VAL A 101 -30.07 -5.64 10.64
CA VAL A 101 -29.87 -5.68 12.10
C VAL A 101 -30.71 -4.59 12.75
N GLU A 102 -31.40 -4.91 13.85
CA GLU A 102 -31.96 -3.86 14.72
C GLU A 102 -30.87 -3.26 15.60
N LEU A 103 -30.72 -1.93 15.57
CA LEU A 103 -29.76 -1.22 16.41
C LEU A 103 -30.49 -0.41 17.48
N GLY A 104 -30.10 -0.62 18.73
CA GLY A 104 -30.35 0.30 19.83
C GLY A 104 -29.04 0.92 20.34
N PRO A 105 -29.06 1.61 21.49
CA PRO A 105 -27.86 2.21 22.07
C PRO A 105 -26.71 1.25 22.36
N ASP A 106 -26.99 -0.05 22.48
CA ASP A 106 -26.06 -1.12 22.81
C ASP A 106 -25.50 -1.87 21.59
N THR A 107 -25.80 -1.40 20.38
CA THR A 107 -25.38 -2.05 19.15
C THR A 107 -24.92 -0.99 18.14
N ALA A 108 -23.77 -1.22 17.53
CA ALA A 108 -23.22 -0.41 16.46
C ALA A 108 -22.85 -1.29 15.27
N ILE A 109 -22.57 -0.67 14.13
CA ILE A 109 -22.10 -1.35 12.94
C ILE A 109 -20.96 -0.58 12.30
N PHE A 110 -19.93 -1.30 11.87
CA PHE A 110 -18.88 -0.77 11.00
C PHE A 110 -19.22 -1.14 9.57
N VAL A 111 -19.39 -0.12 8.72
CA VAL A 111 -19.76 -0.24 7.31
C VAL A 111 -18.53 0.09 6.47
N PRO A 112 -17.95 -0.87 5.74
CA PRO A 112 -16.81 -0.58 4.88
C PRO A 112 -17.26 0.20 3.64
N ARG A 113 -16.34 0.98 3.06
CA ARG A 113 -16.58 1.71 1.81
C ARG A 113 -17.19 0.82 0.73
N GLY A 114 -18.14 1.37 -0.01
CA GLY A 114 -18.85 0.65 -1.08
C GLY A 114 -19.98 -0.29 -0.61
N VAL A 115 -20.18 -0.48 0.70
CA VAL A 115 -21.38 -1.14 1.23
C VAL A 115 -22.47 -0.09 1.43
N GLY A 116 -23.60 -0.31 0.77
CA GLY A 116 -24.79 0.53 0.86
C GLY A 116 -25.36 0.51 2.28
N ASN A 117 -25.54 1.67 2.90
CA ASN A 117 -26.06 1.81 4.25
C ASN A 117 -27.46 2.45 4.23
N SER A 118 -28.43 1.83 4.87
CA SER A 118 -29.78 2.35 5.05
C SER A 118 -30.32 2.04 6.44
N PHE A 119 -31.34 2.77 6.87
CA PHE A 119 -32.09 2.47 8.08
C PHE A 119 -33.53 2.98 8.01
N GLN A 120 -34.37 2.41 8.88
CA GLN A 120 -35.72 2.83 9.19
C GLN A 120 -35.88 2.99 10.71
N THR A 121 -36.44 4.11 11.17
CA THR A 121 -36.68 4.33 12.61
C THR A 121 -37.84 3.47 13.12
N LEU A 122 -37.62 2.81 14.26
CA LEU A 122 -38.62 1.98 14.95
C LEU A 122 -39.24 2.71 16.15
N GLU A 123 -38.60 3.78 16.63
CA GLU A 123 -39.05 4.59 17.75
C GLU A 123 -38.98 6.10 17.41
N GLU A 124 -39.85 6.88 18.04
CA GLU A 124 -39.83 8.33 17.95
C GLU A 124 -38.55 8.91 18.57
N ASN A 125 -38.19 10.13 18.16
CA ASN A 125 -37.04 10.85 18.70
C ASN A 125 -35.73 10.06 18.63
N THR A 126 -35.55 9.29 17.54
CA THR A 126 -34.36 8.47 17.32
C THR A 126 -33.21 9.32 16.80
N ALA A 127 -32.07 9.26 17.49
CA ALA A 127 -30.84 9.95 17.11
C ALA A 127 -29.83 8.96 16.53
N TYR A 128 -29.67 8.98 15.21
CA TYR A 128 -28.70 8.18 14.48
C TYR A 128 -27.37 8.92 14.41
N THR A 129 -26.27 8.31 14.86
CA THR A 129 -24.92 8.89 14.85
C THR A 129 -24.00 8.04 14.00
N TYR A 130 -23.12 8.69 13.24
CA TYR A 130 -22.09 7.97 12.50
C TYR A 130 -20.80 8.77 12.40
N LEU A 131 -19.68 8.05 12.46
CA LEU A 131 -18.35 8.57 12.20
C LEU A 131 -17.90 8.16 10.79
N VAL A 132 -17.09 8.99 10.14
CA VAL A 132 -16.53 8.69 8.81
C VAL A 132 -15.03 9.02 8.76
N ASN A 133 -14.27 8.35 7.90
CA ASN A 133 -12.83 8.58 7.70
C ASN A 133 -12.45 9.38 6.45
N ASP A 134 -13.44 9.93 5.75
CA ASP A 134 -13.23 10.94 4.71
C ASP A 134 -14.19 12.12 4.90
N HIS A 135 -13.76 13.28 4.42
CA HIS A 135 -14.57 14.48 4.41
C HIS A 135 -15.61 14.40 3.29
N TRP A 136 -16.83 14.83 3.61
CA TRP A 136 -17.82 15.03 2.56
C TRP A 136 -17.35 16.15 1.61
N SER A 137 -17.40 15.89 0.31
CA SER A 137 -17.23 16.91 -0.73
C SER A 137 -18.22 16.65 -1.87
N ALA A 138 -18.57 17.71 -2.60
CA ALA A 138 -19.43 17.59 -3.78
C ALA A 138 -18.82 16.65 -4.83
N ASP A 139 -17.49 16.65 -4.96
CA ASP A 139 -16.76 15.80 -5.90
C ASP A 139 -16.78 14.31 -5.50
N ALA A 140 -16.97 14.01 -4.21
CA ALA A 140 -17.09 12.64 -3.72
C ALA A 140 -18.38 11.96 -4.18
N VAL A 141 -19.43 12.72 -4.53
CA VAL A 141 -20.73 12.19 -4.97
C VAL A 141 -20.61 11.37 -6.27
N SER A 142 -19.61 11.68 -7.11
CA SER A 142 -19.32 10.88 -8.32
C SER A 142 -18.90 9.44 -8.02
N GLY A 143 -18.39 9.17 -6.82
CA GLY A 143 -18.02 7.84 -6.35
C GLY A 143 -19.11 7.12 -5.56
N TYR A 144 -20.32 7.68 -5.48
CA TYR A 144 -21.42 7.06 -4.74
C TYR A 144 -22.14 6.05 -5.63
N SER A 145 -22.54 4.93 -5.03
CA SER A 145 -23.57 4.08 -5.61
C SER A 145 -24.83 4.15 -4.75
N PHE A 146 -25.98 4.12 -5.42
CA PHE A 146 -27.29 4.26 -4.78
C PHE A 146 -28.15 3.08 -5.19
N LEU A 147 -28.87 2.47 -4.25
CA LEU A 147 -29.83 1.41 -4.53
C LEU A 147 -31.23 1.81 -4.08
N ASN A 148 -32.23 1.42 -4.88
CA ASN A 148 -33.63 1.60 -4.54
C ASN A 148 -34.05 0.76 -3.33
N LEU A 149 -34.75 1.37 -2.38
CA LEU A 149 -35.23 0.69 -1.16
C LEU A 149 -36.24 -0.43 -1.46
N ALA A 150 -36.98 -0.32 -2.56
CA ALA A 150 -38.00 -1.28 -2.98
C ALA A 150 -37.47 -2.29 -4.01
N ASP A 151 -36.14 -2.41 -4.18
CA ASP A 151 -35.54 -3.31 -5.16
C ASP A 151 -35.90 -4.78 -4.89
N GLU A 152 -36.46 -5.42 -5.91
CA GLU A 152 -37.06 -6.75 -5.84
C GLU A 152 -35.99 -7.86 -5.79
N THR A 153 -34.74 -7.56 -6.14
CA THR A 153 -33.65 -8.53 -6.14
C THR A 153 -33.04 -8.70 -4.76
N VAL A 154 -32.84 -7.59 -4.04
CA VAL A 154 -32.35 -7.60 -2.65
C VAL A 154 -33.46 -7.85 -1.64
N ALA A 155 -34.71 -7.50 -1.98
CA ALA A 155 -35.94 -7.85 -1.27
C ALA A 155 -35.86 -7.65 0.26
N ILE A 156 -35.42 -6.47 0.70
CA ILE A 156 -35.29 -6.15 2.13
C ILE A 156 -36.68 -6.17 2.79
N ASP A 157 -36.82 -6.94 3.87
CA ASP A 157 -38.05 -7.04 4.67
C ASP A 157 -38.18 -5.86 5.64
N TRP A 158 -38.61 -4.70 5.12
CA TRP A 158 -38.78 -3.48 5.90
C TRP A 158 -39.89 -3.64 6.95
N PRO A 159 -39.62 -3.41 8.26
CA PRO A 159 -40.62 -3.57 9.33
C PRO A 159 -41.86 -2.69 9.17
N ILE A 160 -41.69 -1.51 8.57
CA ILE A 160 -42.76 -0.60 8.20
C ILE A 160 -42.77 -0.50 6.68
N ASP A 161 -43.94 -0.82 6.10
CA ASP A 161 -44.22 -0.71 4.68
C ASP A 161 -43.71 0.63 4.11
N LEU A 162 -42.90 0.56 3.05
CA LEU A 162 -42.32 1.72 2.37
C LEU A 162 -43.37 2.70 1.84
N ALA A 163 -44.61 2.25 1.60
CA ALA A 163 -45.73 3.13 1.25
C ALA A 163 -46.15 4.04 2.41
N LYS A 164 -45.86 3.65 3.65
CA LYS A 164 -46.15 4.39 4.89
C LYS A 164 -44.92 5.07 5.49
N ALA A 165 -43.72 4.72 5.01
CA ALA A 165 -42.47 5.30 5.46
C ALA A 165 -42.28 6.75 5.00
N GLU A 166 -41.65 7.56 5.86
CA GLU A 166 -41.21 8.91 5.52
C GLU A 166 -39.89 8.82 4.74
N LEU A 167 -39.94 9.12 3.45
CA LEU A 167 -38.85 8.96 2.48
C LEU A 167 -38.64 10.24 1.67
N SER A 168 -37.39 10.53 1.30
CA SER A 168 -37.10 11.60 0.35
C SER A 168 -37.51 11.22 -1.08
N GLU A 169 -37.86 12.19 -1.91
CA GLU A 169 -38.16 11.93 -3.33
C GLU A 169 -36.95 11.38 -4.09
N LYS A 170 -35.73 11.81 -3.70
CA LYS A 170 -34.49 11.30 -4.28
C LYS A 170 -34.35 9.79 -4.05
N ASP A 171 -34.56 9.34 -2.81
CA ASP A 171 -34.39 7.92 -2.44
C ASP A 171 -35.43 7.01 -3.13
N ARG A 172 -36.63 7.54 -3.43
CA ARG A 172 -37.66 6.80 -4.17
C ARG A 172 -37.26 6.48 -5.61
N ASN A 173 -36.40 7.32 -6.20
CA ASN A 173 -36.02 7.29 -7.60
C ASN A 173 -34.60 6.74 -7.84
N HIS A 174 -33.98 6.13 -6.82
CA HIS A 174 -32.69 5.45 -6.99
C HIS A 174 -32.81 4.25 -7.96
N PRO A 175 -31.71 3.89 -8.64
CA PRO A 175 -31.72 2.80 -9.60
C PRO A 175 -31.90 1.44 -8.93
N ARG A 176 -32.35 0.47 -9.72
CA ARG A 176 -32.44 -0.94 -9.34
C ARG A 176 -31.06 -1.60 -9.40
N LEU A 177 -30.88 -2.74 -8.72
CA LEU A 177 -29.58 -3.42 -8.62
C LEU A 177 -29.01 -3.79 -10.00
N ASN A 178 -29.87 -4.20 -10.93
CA ASN A 178 -29.48 -4.55 -12.31
C ASN A 178 -29.07 -3.33 -13.17
N GLU A 179 -29.36 -2.11 -12.72
CA GLU A 179 -28.95 -0.85 -13.37
C GLU A 179 -27.66 -0.29 -12.76
N ILE A 180 -27.19 -0.85 -11.64
CA ILE A 180 -25.99 -0.40 -10.94
C ILE A 180 -24.77 -1.12 -11.48
N LYS A 181 -23.75 -0.35 -11.87
CA LYS A 181 -22.40 -0.90 -12.06
C LYS A 181 -21.78 -1.16 -10.69
N PRO A 182 -21.28 -2.39 -10.40
CA PRO A 182 -20.58 -2.67 -9.16
C PRO A 182 -19.39 -1.72 -8.93
N LEU A 183 -19.16 -1.35 -7.68
CA LEU A 183 -18.02 -0.53 -7.28
C LEU A 183 -16.75 -1.37 -7.31
N GLU A 184 -15.81 -0.97 -8.16
CA GLU A 184 -14.49 -1.58 -8.23
C GLU A 184 -13.64 -1.18 -7.02
N ALA A 185 -12.61 -1.97 -6.72
CA ALA A 185 -11.65 -1.61 -5.67
C ALA A 185 -10.88 -0.34 -6.04
N ASP A 186 -10.60 0.50 -5.04
CA ASP A 186 -9.80 1.70 -5.24
C ASP A 186 -8.40 1.34 -5.79
N PRO A 187 -7.88 2.12 -6.75
CA PRO A 187 -6.59 1.82 -7.37
C PRO A 187 -5.40 1.98 -6.41
N ILE A 188 -4.29 1.34 -6.76
CA ILE A 188 -2.96 1.60 -6.18
C ILE A 188 -2.27 2.71 -6.99
N LEU A 189 -1.68 3.71 -6.34
CA LEU A 189 -0.82 4.69 -7.01
C LEU A 189 0.62 4.17 -7.09
N ILE A 190 1.17 4.09 -8.31
CA ILE A 190 2.57 3.70 -8.56
C ILE A 190 3.33 4.94 -9.02
N ILE A 191 4.36 5.33 -8.26
CA ILE A 191 5.24 6.46 -8.57
C ILE A 191 6.56 5.92 -9.15
N GLY A 192 7.02 6.48 -10.27
CA GLY A 192 8.20 6.00 -10.98
C GLY A 192 7.90 4.83 -11.91
N ALA A 193 6.71 4.86 -12.53
CA ALA A 193 6.19 3.76 -13.34
C ALA A 193 7.04 3.41 -14.58
N GLY A 194 7.78 4.36 -15.15
CA GLY A 194 8.70 4.11 -16.27
C GLY A 194 10.06 3.54 -15.86
N GLY A 195 10.33 3.39 -14.56
CA GLY A 195 11.54 2.75 -14.05
C GLY A 195 11.48 1.21 -14.17
N GLN A 196 12.61 0.55 -13.86
CA GLN A 196 12.73 -0.91 -13.94
C GLN A 196 11.66 -1.62 -13.08
N LEU A 197 11.53 -1.21 -11.81
CA LEU A 197 10.54 -1.77 -10.89
C LEU A 197 9.12 -1.32 -11.23
N GLY A 198 8.93 -0.04 -11.59
CA GLY A 198 7.62 0.49 -11.95
C GLY A 198 6.97 -0.26 -13.11
N THR A 199 7.76 -0.58 -14.14
CA THR A 199 7.30 -1.35 -15.30
C THR A 199 6.82 -2.74 -14.89
N GLU A 200 7.57 -3.39 -14.00
CA GLU A 200 7.22 -4.73 -13.52
C GLU A 200 6.01 -4.74 -12.59
N LEU A 201 5.85 -3.72 -11.72
CA LEU A 201 4.65 -3.54 -10.92
C LEU A 201 3.40 -3.38 -11.80
N VAL A 202 3.48 -2.57 -12.86
CA VAL A 202 2.40 -2.38 -13.83
C VAL A 202 2.04 -3.71 -14.50
N ARG A 203 3.04 -4.49 -14.93
CA ARG A 203 2.83 -5.81 -15.55
C ARG A 203 2.08 -6.76 -14.60
N GLN A 204 2.58 -6.96 -13.39
CA GLN A 204 1.98 -7.88 -12.42
C GLN A 204 0.58 -7.45 -11.98
N LEU A 205 0.36 -6.16 -11.72
CA LEU A 205 -0.97 -5.65 -11.34
C LEU A 205 -1.99 -5.79 -12.48
N THR A 206 -1.56 -5.62 -13.73
CA THR A 206 -2.40 -5.88 -14.91
C THR A 206 -2.79 -7.36 -14.99
N GLU A 207 -1.83 -8.28 -14.82
CA GLU A 207 -2.09 -9.73 -14.84
C GLU A 207 -3.03 -10.19 -13.72
N GLN A 208 -2.96 -9.53 -12.56
CA GLN A 208 -3.82 -9.80 -11.41
C GLN A 208 -5.19 -9.08 -11.48
N ASN A 209 -5.47 -8.32 -12.53
CA ASN A 209 -6.65 -7.44 -12.65
C ASN A 209 -6.83 -6.50 -11.45
N VAL A 210 -5.73 -6.03 -10.87
CA VAL A 210 -5.76 -5.05 -9.79
C VAL A 210 -5.80 -3.65 -10.38
N PRO A 211 -6.78 -2.80 -10.02
CA PRO A 211 -6.80 -1.41 -10.46
C PRO A 211 -5.57 -0.64 -9.96
N PHE A 212 -4.95 0.15 -10.84
CA PHE A 212 -3.82 1.02 -10.49
C PHE A 212 -3.82 2.31 -11.32
N VAL A 213 -3.11 3.31 -10.81
CA VAL A 213 -2.74 4.53 -11.53
C VAL A 213 -1.22 4.61 -11.51
N ALA A 214 -0.62 4.63 -12.69
CA ALA A 214 0.82 4.67 -12.87
C ALA A 214 1.26 6.08 -13.29
N VAL A 215 2.18 6.67 -12.55
CA VAL A 215 2.72 8.01 -12.83
C VAL A 215 4.24 8.01 -12.85
N ASP A 216 4.81 8.91 -13.65
CA ASP A 216 6.23 9.20 -13.67
C ASP A 216 6.49 10.66 -13.27
N ARG A 217 7.75 11.08 -13.35
CA ARG A 217 8.26 12.38 -12.93
C ARG A 217 7.54 13.58 -13.56
N ASP A 218 6.97 13.42 -14.76
CA ASP A 218 6.21 14.47 -15.44
C ASP A 218 4.88 14.81 -14.74
N ARG A 219 4.31 13.85 -14.00
CA ARG A 219 3.09 14.00 -13.20
C ARG A 219 3.39 14.18 -11.71
N LEU A 220 4.42 13.50 -11.20
CA LEU A 220 4.81 13.51 -9.79
C LEU A 220 6.33 13.46 -9.67
N ASP A 221 6.98 14.63 -9.69
CA ASP A 221 8.41 14.77 -9.41
C ASP A 221 8.64 14.84 -7.89
N LEU A 222 9.19 13.77 -7.29
CA LEU A 222 9.50 13.75 -5.85
C LEU A 222 10.38 14.94 -5.41
N GLY A 223 11.20 15.51 -6.29
CA GLY A 223 12.00 16.68 -5.96
C GLY A 223 11.23 18.00 -5.85
N LYS A 224 9.93 18.01 -6.18
CA LYS A 224 9.07 19.21 -6.25
C LYS A 224 7.68 18.97 -5.61
N PRO A 225 7.62 18.67 -4.31
CA PRO A 225 6.37 18.31 -3.62
C PRO A 225 5.23 19.32 -3.76
N GLU A 226 5.56 20.60 -3.90
CA GLU A 226 4.58 21.68 -4.09
C GLU A 226 3.75 21.55 -5.39
N GLN A 227 4.21 20.76 -6.37
CA GLN A 227 3.54 20.63 -7.67
C GLN A 227 2.47 19.54 -7.70
N TRP A 228 2.57 18.55 -6.80
CA TRP A 228 1.74 17.36 -6.86
C TRP A 228 0.96 17.08 -5.57
N ARG A 229 1.28 17.74 -4.45
CA ARG A 229 0.58 17.51 -3.17
C ARG A 229 -0.94 17.62 -3.29
N ASP A 230 -1.43 18.63 -4.01
CA ASP A 230 -2.87 18.87 -4.19
C ASP A 230 -3.40 18.37 -5.55
N ALA A 231 -2.54 17.78 -6.38
CA ALA A 231 -2.89 17.33 -7.73
C ALA A 231 -3.65 16.00 -7.75
N PHE A 232 -3.63 15.26 -6.64
CA PHE A 232 -4.24 13.94 -6.51
C PHE A 232 -5.33 13.94 -5.44
N ARG A 233 -6.43 13.23 -5.72
CA ARG A 233 -7.39 12.84 -4.68
C ARG A 233 -6.88 11.62 -3.94
N TRP A 234 -5.94 11.82 -3.02
CA TRP A 234 -5.20 10.74 -2.36
C TRP A 234 -6.08 9.64 -1.76
N ARG A 235 -7.20 10.00 -1.14
CA ARG A 235 -8.14 9.04 -0.52
C ARG A 235 -8.88 8.15 -1.52
N SER A 236 -8.81 8.45 -2.82
CA SER A 236 -9.30 7.58 -3.90
C SER A 236 -8.31 6.46 -4.25
N PHE A 237 -7.15 6.40 -3.60
CA PHE A 237 -6.25 5.25 -3.68
C PHE A 237 -6.42 4.37 -2.45
N ARG A 238 -6.06 3.09 -2.58
CA ARG A 238 -5.94 2.18 -1.44
C ARG A 238 -4.53 2.03 -0.89
N ALA A 239 -3.51 2.42 -1.67
CA ALA A 239 -2.11 2.38 -1.29
C ALA A 239 -1.25 3.20 -2.26
N VAL A 240 -0.03 3.53 -1.84
CA VAL A 240 1.00 4.16 -2.68
C VAL A 240 2.23 3.27 -2.72
N ILE A 241 2.75 3.00 -3.92
CA ILE A 241 4.04 2.34 -4.14
C ILE A 241 5.01 3.36 -4.76
N ASN A 242 6.01 3.75 -4.00
CA ASN A 242 7.08 4.63 -4.44
C ASN A 242 8.27 3.82 -4.96
N ALA A 243 8.33 3.66 -6.29
CA ALA A 243 9.46 3.09 -7.03
C ALA A 243 10.38 4.17 -7.64
N ALA A 244 10.11 5.46 -7.40
CA ALA A 244 10.92 6.56 -7.88
C ALA A 244 12.07 6.88 -6.91
N ALA A 245 13.24 7.17 -7.48
CA ALA A 245 14.41 7.63 -6.74
C ALA A 245 15.40 8.33 -7.69
N TYR A 246 16.25 9.18 -7.13
CA TYR A 246 17.50 9.56 -7.77
C TYR A 246 18.50 8.42 -7.58
N THR A 247 18.91 7.76 -8.67
CA THR A 247 19.73 6.53 -8.65
C THR A 247 21.11 6.67 -9.27
N ALA A 248 21.50 7.87 -9.74
CA ALA A 248 22.82 8.12 -10.30
C ALA A 248 23.86 8.27 -9.18
N VAL A 249 24.30 7.15 -8.62
CA VAL A 249 25.11 7.07 -7.38
C VAL A 249 26.33 7.99 -7.41
N ASP A 250 27.19 7.89 -8.43
CA ASP A 250 28.40 8.70 -8.52
C ASP A 250 28.07 10.18 -8.77
N GLN A 251 27.02 10.47 -9.53
CA GLN A 251 26.59 11.85 -9.80
C GLN A 251 26.02 12.55 -8.57
N ALA A 252 25.51 11.80 -7.59
CA ALA A 252 25.04 12.33 -6.32
C ALA A 252 26.17 13.03 -5.52
N GLU A 253 27.44 12.72 -5.79
CA GLU A 253 28.57 13.35 -5.11
C GLU A 253 28.85 14.79 -5.60
N THR A 254 28.33 15.17 -6.78
CA THR A 254 28.45 16.54 -7.29
C THR A 254 27.60 17.54 -6.49
N PRO A 255 27.91 18.85 -6.49
CA PRO A 255 27.08 19.84 -5.79
C PRO A 255 25.62 19.86 -6.25
N GLU A 256 25.35 19.78 -7.56
CA GLU A 256 24.01 19.67 -8.13
C GLU A 256 23.35 18.33 -7.78
N GLY A 257 24.03 17.21 -8.05
CA GLY A 257 23.48 15.87 -7.81
C GLY A 257 23.17 15.62 -6.34
N ARG A 258 23.95 16.20 -5.41
CA ARG A 258 23.64 16.16 -3.98
C ARG A 258 22.31 16.82 -3.68
N ARG A 259 22.05 18.01 -4.22
CA ARG A 259 20.77 18.71 -4.00
C ARG A 259 19.60 17.93 -4.59
N GLU A 260 19.78 17.39 -5.80
CA GLU A 260 18.74 16.58 -6.45
C GLU A 260 18.45 15.28 -5.71
N ALA A 261 19.50 14.57 -5.26
CA ALA A 261 19.37 13.35 -4.47
C ALA A 261 18.64 13.61 -3.15
N TRP A 262 19.02 14.66 -2.41
CA TRP A 262 18.33 15.02 -1.16
C TRP A 262 16.88 15.47 -1.40
N ALA A 263 16.63 16.25 -2.46
CA ALA A 263 15.28 16.68 -2.80
C ALA A 263 14.36 15.49 -3.10
N ALA A 264 14.80 14.55 -3.95
CA ALA A 264 13.97 13.42 -4.37
C ALA A 264 13.93 12.28 -3.33
N ASN A 265 15.08 11.85 -2.81
CA ASN A 265 15.18 10.66 -1.97
C ASN A 265 14.82 10.91 -0.50
N ALA A 266 14.92 12.15 -0.01
CA ALA A 266 14.63 12.47 1.39
C ALA A 266 13.40 13.38 1.53
N LEU A 267 13.47 14.62 1.01
CA LEU A 267 12.39 15.60 1.20
C LEU A 267 11.09 15.19 0.49
N GLY A 268 11.19 14.69 -0.73
CA GLY A 268 10.06 14.13 -1.48
C GLY A 268 9.40 12.96 -0.77
N VAL A 269 10.19 12.08 -0.17
CA VAL A 269 9.69 10.94 0.61
C VAL A 269 9.02 11.40 1.90
N SER A 270 9.57 12.41 2.58
CA SER A 270 8.93 13.03 3.75
C SER A 270 7.57 13.64 3.43
N ALA A 271 7.47 14.38 2.32
CA ALA A 271 6.20 14.92 1.85
C ALA A 271 5.21 13.80 1.52
N LEU A 272 5.66 12.73 0.86
CA LEU A 272 4.83 11.59 0.51
C LEU A 272 4.32 10.84 1.74
N ALA A 273 5.18 10.61 2.75
CA ALA A 273 4.82 9.98 4.00
C ALA A 273 3.77 10.79 4.77
N SER A 274 3.92 12.11 4.84
CA SER A 274 2.94 13.02 5.44
C SER A 274 1.57 12.91 4.76
N ILE A 275 1.54 12.85 3.43
CA ILE A 275 0.27 12.71 2.70
C ILE A 275 -0.35 11.33 2.91
N CYS A 276 0.47 10.27 2.91
CA CYS A 276 -0.02 8.93 3.20
C CYS A 276 -0.59 8.84 4.62
N GLU A 277 0.01 9.52 5.60
CA GLU A 277 -0.55 9.66 6.94
C GLU A 277 -1.89 10.41 6.93
N GLU A 278 -1.93 11.60 6.32
CA GLU A 278 -3.15 12.42 6.21
C GLU A 278 -4.31 11.66 5.53
N ALA A 279 -4.00 10.87 4.50
CA ALA A 279 -4.96 10.06 3.74
C ALA A 279 -5.13 8.63 4.29
N ASN A 280 -4.43 8.26 5.36
CA ASN A 280 -4.43 6.93 5.98
C ASN A 280 -4.08 5.77 5.02
N LEU A 281 -3.18 6.01 4.06
CA LEU A 281 -2.78 5.07 3.01
C LEU A 281 -1.52 4.29 3.40
N PRO A 282 -1.46 2.97 3.18
CA PRO A 282 -0.19 2.24 3.19
C PRO A 282 0.81 2.81 2.17
N LEU A 283 2.06 3.02 2.59
CA LEU A 283 3.16 3.47 1.74
C LEU A 283 4.21 2.36 1.59
N VAL A 284 4.37 1.84 0.38
CA VAL A 284 5.51 1.00 0.01
C VAL A 284 6.61 1.89 -0.52
N HIS A 285 7.78 1.91 0.13
CA HIS A 285 8.92 2.73 -0.26
C HIS A 285 10.15 1.87 -0.54
N VAL A 286 10.70 1.95 -1.75
CA VAL A 286 11.92 1.21 -2.09
C VAL A 286 13.16 1.98 -1.66
N SER A 287 14.01 1.33 -0.87
CA SER A 287 15.30 1.84 -0.41
C SER A 287 16.46 1.00 -0.98
N THR A 288 17.61 0.97 -0.31
CA THR A 288 18.86 0.39 -0.83
C THR A 288 19.71 -0.21 0.29
N ASP A 289 20.52 -1.19 -0.06
CA ASP A 289 21.64 -1.70 0.72
C ASP A 289 22.75 -0.65 1.00
N TYR A 290 22.81 0.45 0.23
CA TYR A 290 23.80 1.53 0.41
C TYR A 290 23.54 2.38 1.67
N VAL A 291 22.51 2.06 2.45
CA VAL A 291 22.30 2.63 3.78
C VAL A 291 23.26 2.06 4.84
N PHE A 292 23.98 0.98 4.50
CA PHE A 292 25.01 0.37 5.33
C PHE A 292 26.42 0.83 4.92
N ASP A 293 27.36 0.67 5.84
CA ASP A 293 28.79 1.01 5.65
C ASP A 293 29.60 -0.14 5.01
N GLY A 294 29.04 -1.34 4.97
CA GLY A 294 29.72 -2.55 4.54
C GLY A 294 30.85 -3.02 5.46
N SER A 295 30.84 -2.63 6.74
CA SER A 295 31.82 -3.06 7.75
C SER A 295 31.57 -4.45 8.34
N LEU A 296 30.39 -5.02 8.11
CA LEU A 296 30.01 -6.33 8.61
C LEU A 296 30.84 -7.43 7.89
N PRO A 297 31.45 -8.39 8.61
CA PRO A 297 32.33 -9.39 8.01
C PRO A 297 31.68 -10.19 6.88
N LEU A 298 32.48 -10.60 5.89
CA LEU A 298 31.99 -11.49 4.83
C LEU A 298 31.50 -12.81 5.44
N GLY A 299 30.29 -13.21 5.08
CA GLY A 299 29.63 -14.41 5.60
C GLY A 299 28.54 -14.12 6.64
N GLU A 300 28.43 -12.89 7.13
CA GLU A 300 27.24 -12.43 7.84
C GLU A 300 26.44 -11.45 6.95
N GLU A 301 25.18 -11.24 7.32
CA GLU A 301 24.20 -10.49 6.54
C GLU A 301 23.53 -9.43 7.42
N TYR A 302 23.23 -8.26 6.87
CA TYR A 302 22.64 -7.13 7.60
C TYR A 302 21.16 -7.41 7.93
N PRO A 303 20.75 -7.45 9.22
CA PRO A 303 19.34 -7.50 9.61
C PRO A 303 18.68 -6.11 9.47
N GLU A 304 17.34 -6.06 9.48
CA GLU A 304 16.62 -4.79 9.28
C GLU A 304 16.82 -3.76 10.41
N ASP A 305 17.12 -4.22 11.63
CA ASP A 305 17.38 -3.36 12.79
C ASP A 305 18.84 -2.89 12.90
N TYR A 306 19.71 -3.27 11.96
CA TYR A 306 21.08 -2.79 11.92
C TYR A 306 21.14 -1.27 11.71
N PRO A 307 21.96 -0.52 12.48
CA PRO A 307 22.03 0.93 12.37
C PRO A 307 22.45 1.44 10.99
N LEU A 308 21.83 2.53 10.54
CA LEU A 308 22.16 3.21 9.29
C LEU A 308 23.55 3.86 9.40
N ALA A 309 24.43 3.58 8.43
CA ALA A 309 25.78 4.13 8.35
C ALA A 309 26.24 4.31 6.88
N PRO A 310 25.52 5.08 6.05
CA PRO A 310 25.82 5.17 4.63
C PRO A 310 27.17 5.84 4.33
N LEU A 311 27.90 5.32 3.34
CA LEU A 311 29.20 5.86 2.90
C LEU A 311 29.12 6.99 1.85
N SER A 312 28.01 7.07 1.10
CA SER A 312 27.84 7.96 -0.06
C SER A 312 26.67 8.91 0.10
N VAL A 313 26.64 9.98 -0.70
CA VAL A 313 25.50 10.91 -0.74
C VAL A 313 24.21 10.20 -1.16
N TYR A 314 24.28 9.28 -2.13
CA TYR A 314 23.14 8.46 -2.51
C TYR A 314 22.62 7.67 -1.31
N GLY A 315 23.49 6.89 -0.66
CA GLY A 315 23.14 6.11 0.54
C GLY A 315 22.56 6.98 1.66
N ALA A 316 23.18 8.13 1.94
CA ALA A 316 22.73 9.07 2.96
C ALA A 316 21.35 9.66 2.67
N SER A 317 21.10 10.05 1.41
CA SER A 317 19.79 10.57 1.01
C SER A 317 18.69 9.50 1.05
N LYS A 318 19.02 8.24 0.72
CA LYS A 318 18.08 7.11 0.82
C LYS A 318 17.80 6.73 2.28
N ALA A 319 18.83 6.69 3.13
CA ALA A 319 18.69 6.48 4.58
C ALA A 319 17.79 7.55 5.22
N ALA A 320 17.96 8.82 4.84
CA ALA A 320 17.06 9.89 5.27
C ALA A 320 15.61 9.67 4.78
N GLY A 321 15.44 9.17 3.55
CA GLY A 321 14.16 8.72 3.02
C GLY A 321 13.51 7.59 3.83
N GLU A 322 14.29 6.59 4.29
CA GLU A 322 13.78 5.53 5.15
C GLU A 322 13.24 6.07 6.47
N VAL A 323 14.00 6.93 7.13
CA VAL A 323 13.57 7.59 8.38
C VAL A 323 12.30 8.40 8.16
N ALA A 324 12.21 9.11 7.02
CA ALA A 324 11.04 9.89 6.66
C ALA A 324 9.81 9.00 6.37
N ALA A 325 9.98 7.89 5.65
CA ALA A 325 8.91 6.93 5.39
C ALA A 325 8.42 6.27 6.70
N ALA A 326 9.35 5.93 7.59
CA ALA A 326 9.06 5.30 8.88
C ALA A 326 8.29 6.20 9.86
N ALA A 327 8.28 7.52 9.64
CA ALA A 327 7.43 8.43 10.41
C ALA A 327 5.93 8.10 10.27
N TRP A 328 5.54 7.50 9.14
CA TRP A 328 4.19 6.97 8.96
C TRP A 328 4.14 5.48 9.31
N ARG A 329 3.31 5.12 10.30
CA ARG A 329 3.23 3.73 10.81
C ARG A 329 2.77 2.68 9.80
N LYS A 330 2.01 3.03 8.76
CA LYS A 330 1.58 2.09 7.71
C LYS A 330 2.55 2.12 6.54
N HIS A 331 3.82 1.82 6.80
CA HIS A 331 4.85 1.78 5.77
C HIS A 331 5.37 0.35 5.54
N TYR A 332 5.80 0.07 4.32
CA TYR A 332 6.67 -1.03 3.97
C TYR A 332 7.91 -0.44 3.30
N THR A 333 9.04 -0.39 4.02
CA THR A 333 10.31 0.03 3.43
C THR A 333 11.04 -1.20 2.93
N LEU A 334 11.34 -1.26 1.63
CA LEU A 334 11.99 -2.41 1.00
C LEU A 334 13.44 -2.04 0.70
N ARG A 335 14.40 -2.48 1.52
CA ARG A 335 15.82 -2.37 1.21
C ARG A 335 16.17 -3.40 0.15
N THR A 336 16.67 -2.95 -1.00
CA THR A 336 17.05 -3.84 -2.10
C THR A 336 18.46 -3.56 -2.58
N SER A 337 19.04 -4.48 -3.33
CA SER A 337 20.41 -4.40 -3.83
C SER A 337 20.46 -4.79 -5.31
N TRP A 338 21.33 -4.11 -6.06
CA TRP A 338 21.79 -4.60 -7.38
C TRP A 338 20.62 -4.94 -8.33
N VAL A 339 19.68 -4.00 -8.47
CA VAL A 339 18.40 -4.22 -9.15
C VAL A 339 18.58 -4.48 -10.66
N VAL A 340 17.95 -5.56 -11.15
CA VAL A 340 17.95 -5.99 -12.55
C VAL A 340 16.52 -6.12 -13.06
N GLY A 341 16.15 -5.35 -14.08
CA GLY A 341 14.82 -5.41 -14.68
C GLY A 341 14.80 -4.84 -16.11
N ALA A 342 13.64 -4.37 -16.55
CA ALA A 342 13.50 -3.74 -17.85
C ALA A 342 14.24 -2.39 -17.89
N GLY A 343 15.25 -2.25 -18.75
CA GLY A 343 16.02 -1.01 -18.93
C GLY A 343 17.53 -1.20 -18.77
N LYS A 344 18.26 -0.11 -18.55
CA LYS A 344 19.72 -0.14 -18.37
C LYS A 344 20.07 -0.67 -16.98
N ASN A 345 20.83 -1.76 -16.94
CA ASN A 345 21.35 -2.37 -15.72
C ASN A 345 22.68 -3.09 -15.99
N PHE A 346 23.26 -3.69 -14.94
CA PHE A 346 24.53 -4.40 -15.00
C PHE A 346 24.49 -5.61 -15.94
N VAL A 347 23.46 -6.46 -15.83
CA VAL A 347 23.32 -7.69 -16.64
C VAL A 347 23.26 -7.34 -18.13
N GLY A 348 22.39 -6.39 -18.51
CA GLY A 348 22.31 -5.94 -19.91
C GLY A 348 23.62 -5.34 -20.43
N THR A 349 24.38 -4.66 -19.57
CA THR A 349 25.70 -4.14 -19.92
C THR A 349 26.69 -5.28 -20.16
N MET A 350 26.79 -6.25 -19.24
CA MET A 350 27.71 -7.39 -19.37
C MET A 350 27.37 -8.27 -20.57
N ALA A 351 26.09 -8.55 -20.81
CA ALA A 351 25.63 -9.29 -21.99
C ALA A 351 26.04 -8.57 -23.29
N SER A 352 25.87 -7.24 -23.35
CA SER A 352 26.31 -6.46 -24.51
C SER A 352 27.83 -6.49 -24.72
N LEU A 353 28.64 -6.47 -23.65
CA LEU A 353 30.09 -6.58 -23.74
C LEU A 353 30.52 -7.96 -24.25
N ALA A 354 29.88 -9.03 -23.77
CA ALA A 354 30.12 -10.39 -24.21
C ALA A 354 29.87 -10.54 -25.72
N GLU A 355 28.70 -10.10 -26.20
CA GLU A 355 28.35 -10.11 -27.64
C GLU A 355 29.32 -9.30 -28.51
N ARG A 356 29.84 -8.19 -27.98
CA ARG A 356 30.84 -7.36 -28.67
C ARG A 356 32.26 -7.91 -28.60
N GLY A 357 32.45 -9.05 -27.92
CA GLY A 357 33.75 -9.66 -27.77
C GLY A 357 34.72 -8.83 -26.91
N ILE A 358 34.22 -8.12 -25.90
CA ILE A 358 35.04 -7.32 -24.97
C ILE A 358 35.35 -8.14 -23.71
N ASP A 359 36.58 -8.01 -23.21
CA ASP A 359 37.07 -8.66 -21.99
C ASP A 359 37.15 -7.61 -20.87
N PRO A 360 36.13 -7.51 -19.98
CA PRO A 360 36.07 -6.46 -18.97
C PRO A 360 36.88 -6.83 -17.72
N SER A 361 37.38 -5.80 -17.04
CA SER A 361 37.88 -5.90 -15.68
C SER A 361 36.79 -5.43 -14.71
N VAL A 362 36.37 -6.30 -13.80
CA VAL A 362 35.19 -6.11 -12.93
C VAL A 362 35.58 -6.23 -11.47
N VAL A 363 34.97 -5.40 -10.62
CA VAL A 363 35.26 -5.30 -9.19
C VAL A 363 34.96 -6.63 -8.47
N ALA A 364 35.93 -7.13 -7.70
CA ALA A 364 35.86 -8.41 -7.00
C ALA A 364 35.86 -8.30 -5.47
N ASP A 365 35.87 -7.09 -4.91
CA ASP A 365 35.90 -6.80 -3.47
C ASP A 365 34.63 -6.10 -2.94
N GLN A 366 33.54 -6.11 -3.72
CA GLN A 366 32.20 -5.66 -3.32
C GLN A 366 31.22 -6.83 -3.41
N TRP A 367 30.62 -7.21 -2.29
CA TRP A 367 29.84 -8.43 -2.10
C TRP A 367 28.38 -8.12 -1.80
N GLY A 368 27.46 -8.86 -2.40
CA GLY A 368 26.02 -8.72 -2.19
C GLY A 368 25.22 -9.78 -2.95
N ARG A 369 23.92 -9.51 -3.13
CA ARG A 369 23.03 -10.33 -3.98
C ARG A 369 22.31 -9.44 -5.01
N PRO A 370 22.18 -9.88 -6.27
CA PRO A 370 21.33 -9.18 -7.23
C PRO A 370 19.85 -9.34 -6.88
N THR A 371 19.04 -8.38 -7.31
CA THR A 371 17.58 -8.44 -7.13
C THR A 371 16.87 -8.22 -8.45
N PHE A 372 16.18 -9.22 -8.95
CA PHE A 372 15.38 -9.10 -10.15
C PHE A 372 14.05 -8.41 -9.85
N THR A 373 13.64 -7.47 -10.69
CA THR A 373 12.44 -6.65 -10.44
C THR A 373 11.18 -7.51 -10.35
N GLN A 374 11.15 -8.66 -11.01
CA GLN A 374 10.06 -9.65 -10.91
C GLN A 374 9.83 -10.07 -9.44
N ASP A 375 10.90 -10.43 -8.73
CA ASP A 375 10.83 -10.84 -7.32
C ASP A 375 10.61 -9.64 -6.40
N LEU A 376 11.23 -8.48 -6.68
CA LEU A 376 11.05 -7.26 -5.88
C LEU A 376 9.61 -6.72 -5.94
N ALA A 377 9.00 -6.71 -7.13
CA ALA A 377 7.60 -6.32 -7.31
C ALA A 377 6.67 -7.33 -6.62
N ALA A 378 6.94 -8.63 -6.77
CA ALA A 378 6.14 -9.67 -6.12
C ALA A 378 6.21 -9.56 -4.59
N ALA A 379 7.38 -9.29 -4.01
CA ALA A 379 7.54 -9.03 -2.58
C ALA A 379 6.77 -7.79 -2.12
N ALA A 380 6.85 -6.69 -2.87
CA ALA A 380 6.10 -5.46 -2.58
C ALA A 380 4.59 -5.68 -2.56
N LEU A 381 4.06 -6.39 -3.56
CA LEU A 381 2.64 -6.72 -3.66
C LEU A 381 2.22 -7.72 -2.58
N HIS A 382 3.05 -8.73 -2.28
CA HIS A 382 2.80 -9.68 -1.20
C HIS A 382 2.66 -8.98 0.15
N LEU A 383 3.61 -8.12 0.52
CA LEU A 383 3.55 -7.38 1.78
C LEU A 383 2.30 -6.51 1.85
N LEU A 384 1.95 -5.86 0.74
CA LEU A 384 0.78 -4.99 0.67
C LEU A 384 -0.55 -5.74 0.82
N PHE A 385 -0.68 -6.96 0.29
CA PHE A 385 -1.94 -7.71 0.26
C PHE A 385 -2.08 -8.78 1.35
N SER A 386 -0.98 -9.28 1.90
CA SER A 386 -1.01 -10.36 2.91
C SER A 386 -1.41 -9.88 4.31
N GLY A 387 -1.35 -8.56 4.57
CA GLY A 387 -1.50 -8.03 5.92
C GLY A 387 -0.28 -8.25 6.81
N ALA A 388 0.89 -8.49 6.21
CA ALA A 388 2.17 -8.54 6.92
C ALA A 388 2.38 -7.28 7.78
N GLU A 389 3.09 -7.42 8.90
CA GLU A 389 3.36 -6.30 9.80
C GLU A 389 4.06 -5.16 9.06
N TYR A 390 3.60 -3.93 9.24
CA TYR A 390 4.26 -2.75 8.68
C TYR A 390 5.68 -2.61 9.24
N GLY A 391 6.60 -2.14 8.40
CA GLY A 391 7.98 -1.91 8.80
C GLY A 391 8.97 -2.00 7.65
N THR A 392 10.24 -2.13 8.00
CA THR A 392 11.31 -2.35 7.03
C THR A 392 11.52 -3.84 6.76
N TYR A 393 11.79 -4.18 5.50
CA TYR A 393 12.06 -5.52 5.00
C TYR A 393 13.27 -5.46 4.06
N ASN A 394 14.21 -6.38 4.25
CA ASN A 394 15.27 -6.61 3.29
C ASN A 394 14.75 -7.51 2.15
N VAL A 395 15.03 -7.12 0.91
CA VAL A 395 14.55 -7.79 -0.29
C VAL A 395 15.66 -7.90 -1.32
N SER A 396 16.21 -9.10 -1.44
CA SER A 396 17.05 -9.52 -2.57
C SER A 396 16.65 -10.92 -3.02
N ASN A 397 17.15 -11.39 -4.16
CA ASN A 397 17.04 -12.82 -4.46
C ASN A 397 17.83 -13.64 -3.45
N THR A 398 17.43 -14.89 -3.24
CA THR A 398 18.16 -15.83 -2.38
C THR A 398 19.40 -16.38 -3.10
N GLY A 399 20.18 -17.22 -2.42
CA GLY A 399 21.37 -17.89 -2.97
C GLY A 399 22.68 -17.39 -2.38
N GLU A 400 23.78 -17.76 -3.02
CA GLU A 400 25.13 -17.41 -2.57
C GLU A 400 25.36 -15.88 -2.62
N VAL A 401 26.06 -15.34 -1.62
CA VAL A 401 26.54 -13.96 -1.68
C VAL A 401 27.72 -13.91 -2.66
N ILE A 402 27.63 -13.06 -3.67
CA ILE A 402 28.61 -12.97 -4.76
C ILE A 402 29.16 -11.56 -4.90
N ASN A 403 30.31 -11.42 -5.55
CA ASN A 403 30.83 -10.13 -5.98
C ASN A 403 30.44 -9.80 -7.44
N TRP A 404 30.68 -8.55 -7.86
CA TRP A 404 30.33 -8.12 -9.23
C TRP A 404 31.05 -8.92 -10.32
N ALA A 405 32.31 -9.32 -10.12
CA ALA A 405 33.06 -10.12 -11.08
C ALA A 405 32.46 -11.53 -11.25
N GLN A 406 32.07 -12.18 -10.16
CA GLN A 406 31.34 -13.45 -10.19
C GLN A 406 29.99 -13.31 -10.90
N PHE A 407 29.27 -12.21 -10.66
CA PHE A 407 28.01 -11.95 -11.37
C PHE A 407 28.23 -11.74 -12.87
N ALA A 408 29.26 -10.98 -13.27
CA ALA A 408 29.62 -10.80 -14.68
C ALA A 408 30.00 -12.12 -15.36
N ARG A 409 30.75 -13.00 -14.69
CA ARG A 409 31.06 -14.35 -15.19
C ARG A 409 29.81 -15.17 -15.42
N ALA A 410 28.87 -15.15 -14.48
CA ALA A 410 27.59 -15.84 -14.63
C ALA A 410 26.77 -15.31 -15.83
N VAL A 411 26.85 -14.00 -16.11
CA VAL A 411 26.25 -13.42 -17.32
C VAL A 411 26.94 -13.92 -18.58
N TYR A 412 28.28 -13.90 -18.65
CA TYR A 412 29.04 -14.39 -19.80
C TYR A 412 28.73 -15.87 -20.08
N GLU A 413 28.75 -16.70 -19.05
CA GLU A 413 28.38 -18.11 -19.16
C GLU A 413 26.94 -18.27 -19.65
N GLY A 414 25.99 -17.52 -19.06
CA GLY A 414 24.57 -17.56 -19.42
C GLY A 414 24.26 -17.09 -20.84
N THR A 415 25.10 -16.25 -21.44
CA THR A 415 25.00 -15.84 -22.85
C THR A 415 25.84 -16.71 -23.80
N GLY A 416 26.47 -17.79 -23.31
CA GLY A 416 27.23 -18.74 -24.12
C GLY A 416 28.67 -18.30 -24.44
N HIS A 417 29.22 -17.34 -23.70
CA HIS A 417 30.59 -16.85 -23.82
C HIS A 417 31.49 -17.38 -22.69
N ASP A 418 32.80 -17.38 -22.91
CA ASP A 418 33.77 -17.86 -21.91
C ASP A 418 33.84 -16.93 -20.68
N PRO A 419 33.50 -17.39 -19.46
CA PRO A 419 33.57 -16.58 -18.25
C PRO A 419 35.02 -16.19 -17.87
N ALA A 420 36.05 -16.88 -18.35
CA ALA A 420 37.45 -16.53 -18.09
C ALA A 420 37.87 -15.18 -18.71
N ARG A 421 37.03 -14.61 -19.59
CA ARG A 421 37.20 -13.29 -20.21
C ARG A 421 36.94 -12.13 -19.25
N VAL A 422 36.35 -12.40 -18.09
CA VAL A 422 36.15 -11.41 -17.03
C VAL A 422 37.30 -11.49 -16.04
N SER A 423 38.13 -10.44 -16.00
CA SER A 423 39.23 -10.33 -15.03
C SER A 423 38.78 -9.62 -13.75
N ASP A 424 39.39 -9.99 -12.62
CA ASP A 424 39.14 -9.31 -11.34
C ASP A 424 39.94 -8.01 -11.24
N THR A 425 39.35 -7.00 -10.59
CA THR A 425 40.04 -5.80 -10.08
C THR A 425 39.52 -5.42 -8.69
N THR A 426 40.29 -4.65 -7.94
CA THR A 426 39.83 -4.05 -6.69
C THR A 426 39.05 -2.76 -6.95
N THR A 427 38.23 -2.34 -5.99
CA THR A 427 37.56 -1.04 -6.01
C THR A 427 38.58 0.10 -6.12
N GLU A 428 39.68 0.03 -5.37
CA GLU A 428 40.77 1.01 -5.40
C GLU A 428 41.37 1.14 -6.81
N ALA A 429 41.73 0.01 -7.44
CA ALA A 429 42.31 0.03 -8.78
C ALA A 429 41.31 0.48 -9.85
N TYR A 430 40.04 0.07 -9.73
CA TYR A 430 38.99 0.44 -10.69
C TYR A 430 38.74 1.96 -10.70
N PHE A 431 38.78 2.62 -9.54
CA PHE A 431 38.54 4.05 -9.39
C PHE A 431 39.82 4.91 -9.28
N ALA A 432 41.01 4.33 -9.47
CA ALA A 432 42.29 5.04 -9.28
C ALA A 432 42.43 6.34 -10.09
N ASN A 433 41.75 6.44 -11.25
CA ASN A 433 41.76 7.62 -12.11
C ASN A 433 40.38 8.28 -12.22
N ALA A 434 39.41 7.90 -11.38
CA ALA A 434 38.07 8.47 -11.42
C ALA A 434 38.06 9.85 -10.75
N GLU A 435 37.66 10.88 -11.48
CA GLU A 435 37.47 12.23 -10.92
C GLU A 435 36.21 12.32 -10.05
N LEU A 436 35.26 11.41 -10.24
CA LEU A 436 33.99 11.35 -9.54
C LEU A 436 33.60 9.89 -9.31
N PHE A 437 33.54 9.49 -8.05
CA PHE A 437 33.03 8.18 -7.63
C PHE A 437 32.42 8.28 -6.24
N ALA A 438 31.42 7.46 -5.98
CA ALA A 438 30.84 7.27 -4.66
C ALA A 438 31.48 6.06 -3.96
N HIS A 439 31.72 6.17 -2.65
CA HIS A 439 32.12 5.02 -1.84
C HIS A 439 30.98 4.00 -1.78
N ARG A 440 31.32 2.73 -2.06
CA ARG A 440 30.39 1.61 -2.08
C ARG A 440 30.71 0.66 -0.92
N PRO A 441 29.69 0.08 -0.24
CA PRO A 441 29.91 -0.88 0.83
C PRO A 441 30.65 -2.12 0.31
N THR A 442 31.60 -2.64 1.07
CA THR A 442 32.35 -3.85 0.69
C THR A 442 31.54 -5.13 0.88
N ASN A 443 30.67 -5.16 1.88
CA ASN A 443 29.63 -6.17 2.07
C ASN A 443 28.27 -5.47 2.10
N SER A 444 27.30 -5.93 1.32
CA SER A 444 25.93 -5.43 1.33
C SER A 444 24.90 -6.55 1.32
N ALA A 445 25.29 -7.76 1.70
CA ALA A 445 24.40 -8.89 1.87
C ALA A 445 23.39 -8.62 3.00
N MET A 446 22.11 -8.89 2.74
CA MET A 446 21.01 -8.59 3.67
C MET A 446 20.32 -9.87 4.10
N ASP A 447 20.02 -9.99 5.39
CA ASP A 447 19.27 -11.12 5.96
C ASP A 447 17.81 -11.03 5.49
N LEU A 448 17.30 -12.12 4.91
CA LEU A 448 15.95 -12.22 4.34
C LEU A 448 14.95 -12.92 5.27
N SER A 449 15.36 -13.31 6.48
CA SER A 449 14.57 -14.11 7.40
C SER A 449 13.22 -13.48 7.74
N LYS A 450 13.16 -12.15 7.87
CA LYS A 450 11.91 -11.42 8.16
C LYS A 450 10.92 -11.49 7.00
N LEU A 451 11.37 -11.33 5.75
CA LEU A 451 10.53 -11.44 4.56
C LEU A 451 9.99 -12.87 4.40
N ILE A 452 10.85 -13.87 4.64
CA ILE A 452 10.47 -15.29 4.61
C ILE A 452 9.44 -15.60 5.70
N ALA A 453 9.63 -15.10 6.91
CA ALA A 453 8.67 -15.24 8.00
C ALA A 453 7.32 -14.55 7.70
N ALA A 454 7.32 -13.47 6.91
CA ALA A 454 6.11 -12.82 6.40
C ALA A 454 5.44 -13.60 5.26
N GLY A 455 5.95 -14.78 4.89
CA GLY A 455 5.34 -15.69 3.92
C GLY A 455 5.79 -15.51 2.48
N PHE A 456 6.88 -14.78 2.22
CA PHE A 456 7.43 -14.61 0.87
C PHE A 456 8.88 -15.07 0.79
N THR A 457 9.18 -16.00 -0.12
CA THR A 457 10.55 -16.47 -0.38
C THR A 457 10.95 -16.07 -1.80
N PRO A 458 11.93 -15.15 -1.97
CA PRO A 458 12.46 -14.80 -3.28
C PRO A 458 13.14 -15.98 -3.96
N ARG A 459 13.11 -16.03 -5.30
CA ARG A 459 13.85 -17.04 -6.08
C ARG A 459 15.35 -16.94 -5.87
N ASP A 460 16.06 -18.03 -6.14
CA ASP A 460 17.53 -18.02 -6.18
C ASP A 460 18.01 -17.10 -7.31
N HIS A 461 19.06 -16.34 -7.04
CA HIS A 461 19.56 -15.33 -7.98
C HIS A 461 20.08 -15.91 -9.30
N ARG A 462 20.55 -17.17 -9.32
CA ARG A 462 21.02 -17.85 -10.54
C ARG A 462 19.83 -18.28 -11.40
N GLU A 463 18.77 -18.77 -10.77
CA GLU A 463 17.52 -19.10 -11.46
C GLU A 463 16.88 -17.85 -12.08
N ALA A 464 16.82 -16.76 -11.31
CA ALA A 464 16.30 -15.48 -11.78
C ALA A 464 17.15 -14.89 -12.93
N LEU A 465 18.49 -15.02 -12.86
CA LEU A 465 19.38 -14.61 -13.95
C LEU A 465 19.12 -15.42 -15.24
N ALA A 466 19.01 -16.74 -15.13
CA ALA A 466 18.76 -17.60 -16.28
C ALA A 466 17.43 -17.25 -16.97
N ALA A 467 16.37 -17.03 -16.18
CA ALA A 467 15.08 -16.59 -16.69
C ALA A 467 15.17 -15.24 -17.41
N TYR A 468 15.83 -14.25 -16.79
CA TYR A 468 16.01 -12.92 -17.37
C TYR A 468 16.78 -12.94 -18.69
N LEU A 469 17.87 -13.72 -18.78
CA LEU A 469 18.65 -13.86 -20.02
C LEU A 469 17.86 -14.56 -21.12
N ALA A 470 17.02 -15.53 -20.78
CA ALA A 470 16.15 -16.19 -21.75
C ALA A 470 15.13 -15.21 -22.36
N GLU A 471 14.55 -14.32 -21.55
CA GLU A 471 13.64 -13.26 -22.00
C GLU A 471 14.37 -12.19 -22.86
N MET A 472 15.64 -11.91 -22.60
CA MET A 472 16.43 -10.98 -23.43
C MET A 472 16.77 -11.54 -24.82
N GLY A 473 16.88 -12.87 -24.95
CA GLY A 473 17.20 -13.56 -26.20
C GLY A 473 16.00 -13.83 -27.10
N SER A 474 14.77 -13.69 -26.59
CA SER A 474 13.52 -13.77 -27.34
C SER A 474 13.13 -12.44 -27.95
#